data_AF-A0A1H1LT26-F1
#
_entry.id   AF-A0A1H1LT26-F1
#
_cell.length_a   1.000
_cell.length_b   1.000
_cell.length_c   1.000
_cell.angle_alpha   90.00
_cell.angle_beta   90.00
_cell.angle_gamma   90.00
#
_symmetry.space_group_name_H-M   'P 1'
#
loop_
_entity.id
_entity.type
_entity.pdbx_description
1 polymer ?
#
loop_
_entity_poly.entity_id
_entity_poly.type
_entity_poly.pdbx_seq_one_letter_code
_entity_poly.pdbx_strand_id
1 'polypeptide(L)'
;MSETGRTHTSSLAVLGALLYITARNLDSTGAQGIPASADPAKLSPSDRETLAEVESALTVQLEGSGTSVTSTLAEVAAAVAYVRGRAEVPSLTASRYDKLRKIVLESLGVTSAQGATIWPPTSQTAVQRFGSWNEALKAAGLATNKIGRAKGQLRFDSAAYDKAIAEFLADCESRGTAATYKAYTEYAAEHKGEVPSAAAVRKFYGSWNSALAAVG
;
A
#
# COMPACT_ATOMS: atom_id res chain seq x y z
N MET A 1 -21.34 25.10 -10.98
CA MET A 1 -20.46 25.31 -9.80
C MET A 1 -19.14 24.64 -10.13
N SER A 2 -18.11 25.45 -10.35
CA SER A 2 -16.81 25.03 -10.86
C SER A 2 -16.01 24.31 -9.76
N GLU A 3 -15.83 23.00 -9.88
CA GLU A 3 -14.84 22.30 -9.06
C GLU A 3 -13.46 22.53 -9.64
N THR A 4 -12.68 23.27 -8.85
CA THR A 4 -11.30 23.67 -9.05
C THR A 4 -10.40 22.47 -9.34
N GLY A 5 -9.66 22.57 -10.45
CA GLY A 5 -8.75 21.55 -10.98
C GLY A 5 -7.60 21.22 -10.03
N ARG A 6 -7.84 20.28 -9.12
CA ARG A 6 -6.77 19.52 -8.48
C ARG A 6 -6.28 18.54 -9.54
N THR A 7 -5.09 18.76 -10.10
CA THR A 7 -4.43 17.74 -10.91
C THR A 7 -4.37 16.47 -10.07
N HIS A 8 -4.87 15.40 -10.62
CA HIS A 8 -5.19 14.18 -9.89
C HIS A 8 -4.49 13.07 -10.67
N THR A 9 -3.58 12.31 -10.05
CA THR A 9 -2.92 11.20 -10.76
C THR A 9 -3.99 10.29 -11.36
N SER A 10 -3.94 10.09 -12.68
CA SER A 10 -4.90 9.25 -13.39
C SER A 10 -4.71 7.79 -12.97
N SER A 11 -5.76 6.99 -13.07
CA SER A 11 -5.69 5.57 -12.72
C SER A 11 -4.61 4.85 -13.53
N LEU A 12 -4.44 5.21 -14.80
CA LEU A 12 -3.39 4.68 -15.66
C LEU A 12 -1.98 5.05 -15.18
N ALA A 13 -1.74 6.31 -14.78
CA ALA A 13 -0.46 6.71 -14.19
C ALA A 13 -0.15 5.95 -12.88
N VAL A 14 -1.18 5.57 -12.10
CA VAL A 14 -1.03 4.67 -10.95
C VAL A 14 -0.62 3.26 -11.39
N LEU A 15 -1.23 2.70 -12.44
CA LEU A 15 -0.84 1.38 -12.96
C LEU A 15 0.62 1.38 -13.45
N GLY A 16 1.04 2.43 -14.16
CA GLY A 16 2.43 2.60 -14.60
C GLY A 16 3.41 2.62 -13.42
N ALA A 17 3.07 3.33 -12.34
CA ALA A 17 3.86 3.34 -11.11
C ALA A 17 3.97 1.96 -10.44
N LEU A 18 2.87 1.20 -10.39
CA LEU A 18 2.86 -0.16 -9.84
C LEU A 18 3.80 -1.08 -10.62
N LEU A 19 3.73 -1.06 -11.95
CA LEU A 19 4.60 -1.86 -12.82
C LEU A 19 6.06 -1.46 -12.67
N TYR A 20 6.35 -0.15 -12.68
CA TYR A 20 7.69 0.39 -12.54
C TYR A 20 8.37 0.01 -11.23
N ILE A 21 7.66 0.17 -10.11
CA ILE A 21 8.20 -0.17 -8.79
C ILE A 21 8.31 -1.69 -8.60
N THR A 22 7.40 -2.46 -9.21
CA THR A 22 7.48 -3.93 -9.19
C THR A 22 8.73 -4.43 -9.91
N ALA A 23 9.08 -3.86 -11.06
CA ALA A 23 10.32 -4.21 -11.75
C ALA A 23 11.55 -3.99 -10.87
N ARG A 24 11.64 -2.83 -10.20
CA ARG A 24 12.73 -2.51 -9.25
C ARG A 24 12.79 -3.46 -8.06
N ASN A 25 11.62 -3.91 -7.58
CA ASN A 25 11.57 -4.92 -6.53
C ASN A 25 12.23 -6.24 -6.97
N LEU A 26 12.00 -6.66 -8.22
CA LEU A 26 12.55 -7.89 -8.79
C LEU A 26 14.06 -7.79 -9.00
N ASP A 27 14.53 -6.66 -9.53
CA ASP A 27 15.96 -6.38 -9.71
C ASP A 27 16.73 -6.43 -8.38
N SER A 28 16.16 -5.81 -7.34
CA SER A 28 16.73 -5.86 -5.97
C SER A 28 16.80 -7.26 -5.37
N THR A 29 16.05 -8.23 -5.91
CA THR A 29 16.06 -9.64 -5.46
C THR A 29 16.97 -10.54 -6.28
N GLY A 30 17.77 -9.97 -7.21
CA GLY A 30 18.68 -10.73 -8.07
C GLY A 30 17.98 -11.47 -9.22
N ALA A 31 16.71 -11.16 -9.49
CA ALA A 31 16.07 -11.61 -10.73
C ALA A 31 16.61 -10.78 -11.90
N GLN A 32 16.90 -11.42 -13.04
CA GLN A 32 17.45 -10.84 -14.29
C GLN A 32 17.26 -9.32 -14.38
N GLY A 33 18.36 -8.56 -14.48
CA GLY A 33 18.31 -7.10 -14.42
C GLY A 33 17.37 -6.46 -15.45
N ILE A 34 16.75 -5.34 -15.08
CA ILE A 34 15.85 -4.59 -15.98
C ILE A 34 16.70 -4.10 -17.18
N PRO A 35 16.30 -4.38 -18.42
CA PRO A 35 17.03 -3.87 -19.58
C PRO A 35 16.99 -2.33 -19.60
N ALA A 36 18.04 -1.70 -20.11
CA ALA A 36 18.14 -0.24 -20.18
C ALA A 36 17.09 0.42 -21.09
N SER A 37 16.44 -0.36 -21.96
CA SER A 37 15.36 0.09 -22.83
C SER A 37 14.39 -1.05 -23.13
N ALA A 38 13.09 -0.73 -23.25
CA ALA A 38 12.09 -1.67 -23.74
C ALA A 38 12.25 -1.91 -25.24
N ASP A 39 12.01 -3.14 -25.68
CA ASP A 39 11.63 -3.40 -27.06
C ASP A 39 10.18 -2.91 -27.27
N PRO A 40 9.94 -1.85 -28.08
CA PRO A 40 8.61 -1.27 -28.26
C PRO A 40 7.61 -2.26 -28.89
N ALA A 41 8.08 -3.33 -29.53
CA ALA A 41 7.22 -4.39 -30.06
C ALA A 41 6.56 -5.22 -28.94
N LYS A 42 7.09 -5.19 -27.71
CA LYS A 42 6.56 -5.95 -26.56
C LYS A 42 5.50 -5.19 -25.76
N LEU A 43 5.25 -3.92 -26.08
CA LEU A 43 4.27 -3.09 -25.39
C LEU A 43 2.89 -3.20 -26.06
N SER A 44 1.87 -3.53 -25.27
CA SER A 44 0.48 -3.55 -25.74
C SER A 44 -0.08 -2.13 -25.94
N PRO A 45 -1.21 -1.94 -26.66
CA PRO A 45 -1.87 -0.64 -26.77
C PRO A 45 -2.19 0.00 -25.40
N SER A 46 -2.66 -0.79 -24.43
CA SER A 46 -2.94 -0.31 -23.07
C SER A 46 -1.69 0.08 -22.29
N ASP A 47 -0.54 -0.57 -22.56
CA ASP A 47 0.73 -0.14 -21.98
C ASP A 47 1.17 1.22 -22.55
N ARG A 48 0.87 1.51 -23.83
CA ARG A 48 1.16 2.83 -24.44
C ARG A 48 0.28 3.93 -23.85
N GLU A 49 -1.00 3.67 -23.62
CA GLU A 49 -1.89 4.60 -22.91
C GLU A 49 -1.41 4.85 -21.47
N THR A 50 -0.97 3.80 -20.79
CA THR A 50 -0.36 3.90 -19.46
C THR A 50 0.88 4.78 -19.48
N LEU A 51 1.75 4.61 -20.48
CA LEU A 51 2.96 5.43 -20.62
C LEU A 51 2.65 6.89 -20.94
N ALA A 52 1.65 7.18 -21.77
CA ALA A 52 1.22 8.56 -22.05
C ALA A 52 0.74 9.29 -20.78
N GLU A 53 0.03 8.59 -19.90
CA GLU A 53 -0.44 9.13 -18.62
C GLU A 53 0.70 9.32 -17.61
N VAL A 54 1.70 8.44 -17.62
CA VAL A 54 2.94 8.62 -16.85
C VAL A 54 3.73 9.82 -17.38
N GLU A 55 3.86 9.96 -18.69
CA GLU A 55 4.54 11.10 -19.33
C GLU A 55 3.88 12.43 -18.97
N SER A 56 2.55 12.49 -19.00
CA SER A 56 1.79 13.67 -18.57
C SER A 56 2.10 14.04 -17.12
N ALA A 57 2.11 13.05 -16.21
CA ALA A 57 2.43 13.27 -14.80
C ALA A 57 3.90 13.70 -14.59
N LEU A 58 4.84 13.08 -15.31
CA LEU A 58 6.27 13.41 -15.24
C LEU A 58 6.56 14.80 -15.81
N THR A 59 5.89 15.20 -16.90
CA THR A 59 6.07 16.52 -17.51
C THR A 59 5.74 17.61 -16.49
N VAL A 60 4.57 17.53 -15.86
CA VAL A 60 4.16 18.49 -14.82
C VAL A 60 5.11 18.48 -13.62
N GLN A 61 5.60 17.30 -13.22
CA GLN A 61 6.48 17.16 -12.06
C GLN A 61 7.90 17.66 -12.30
N LEU A 62 8.42 17.46 -13.50
CA LEU A 62 9.82 17.69 -13.86
C LEU A 62 10.04 19.01 -14.60
N GLU A 63 8.99 19.82 -14.79
CA GLU A 63 9.08 21.22 -15.25
C GLU A 63 10.10 22.00 -14.40
N GLY A 64 11.32 22.18 -14.94
CA GLY A 64 12.42 22.90 -14.26
C GLY A 64 13.41 22.02 -13.48
N SER A 65 13.26 20.69 -13.49
CA SER A 65 14.25 19.75 -12.95
C SER A 65 15.33 19.42 -13.99
N GLY A 66 16.56 19.15 -13.56
CA GLY A 66 17.65 18.72 -14.46
C GLY A 66 17.51 17.28 -14.99
N THR A 67 16.44 16.58 -14.62
CA THR A 67 16.15 15.18 -14.98
C THR A 67 15.29 15.16 -16.25
N SER A 68 15.68 14.34 -17.24
CA SER A 68 14.92 14.23 -18.50
C SER A 68 13.67 13.36 -18.33
N VAL A 69 12.49 13.91 -18.64
CA VAL A 69 11.21 13.18 -18.75
C VAL A 69 11.36 11.97 -19.69
N THR A 70 12.01 12.16 -20.84
CA THR A 70 12.21 11.10 -21.85
C THR A 70 13.02 9.94 -21.30
N SER A 71 14.10 10.21 -20.55
CA SER A 71 14.92 9.14 -19.93
C SER A 71 14.11 8.35 -18.91
N THR A 72 13.40 9.05 -18.03
CA THR A 72 12.57 8.41 -17.00
C THR A 72 11.45 7.59 -17.64
N LEU A 73 10.79 8.12 -18.67
CA LEU A 73 9.73 7.43 -19.39
C LEU A 73 10.25 6.17 -20.10
N ALA A 74 11.47 6.21 -20.67
CA ALA A 74 12.11 5.04 -21.25
C ALA A 74 12.39 3.95 -20.21
N GLU A 75 12.84 4.32 -19.01
CA GLU A 75 12.99 3.38 -17.89
C GLU A 75 11.64 2.77 -17.46
N VAL A 76 10.56 3.58 -17.45
CA VAL A 76 9.22 3.09 -17.16
C VAL A 76 8.75 2.10 -18.22
N ALA A 77 8.95 2.42 -19.50
CA ALA A 77 8.63 1.50 -20.59
C ALA A 77 9.41 0.19 -20.46
N ALA A 78 10.72 0.25 -20.17
CA ALA A 78 11.56 -0.91 -19.94
C ALA A 78 11.05 -1.78 -18.78
N ALA A 79 10.69 -1.16 -17.67
CA ALA A 79 10.13 -1.85 -16.51
C ALA A 79 8.78 -2.51 -16.81
N VAL A 80 7.89 -1.83 -17.55
CA VAL A 80 6.59 -2.39 -17.98
C VAL A 80 6.82 -3.61 -18.86
N ALA A 81 7.62 -3.49 -19.93
CA ALA A 81 7.92 -4.60 -20.83
C ALA A 81 8.57 -5.78 -20.09
N TYR A 82 9.50 -5.49 -19.17
CA TYR A 82 10.14 -6.49 -18.33
C TYR A 82 9.12 -7.26 -17.48
N VAL A 83 8.23 -6.56 -16.76
CA VAL A 83 7.23 -7.22 -15.91
C VAL A 83 6.22 -8.03 -16.74
N ARG A 84 5.77 -7.48 -17.88
CA ARG A 84 4.81 -8.14 -18.79
C ARG A 84 5.37 -9.37 -19.48
N GLY A 85 6.67 -9.39 -19.78
CA GLY A 85 7.34 -10.49 -20.47
C GLY A 85 7.68 -11.69 -19.59
N ARG A 86 7.38 -11.66 -18.28
CA ARG A 86 7.69 -12.75 -17.36
C ARG A 86 6.69 -13.90 -17.49
N ALA A 87 7.21 -15.12 -17.42
CA ALA A 87 6.36 -16.32 -17.29
C ALA A 87 5.59 -16.34 -15.96
N GLU A 88 6.23 -15.88 -14.88
CA GLU A 88 5.62 -15.77 -13.56
C GLU A 88 5.19 -14.33 -13.27
N VAL A 89 3.90 -14.17 -12.98
CA VAL A 89 3.30 -12.88 -12.63
C VAL A 89 3.76 -12.47 -11.21
N PRO A 90 4.52 -11.38 -11.05
CA PRO A 90 5.05 -10.98 -9.76
C PRO A 90 3.99 -10.32 -8.88
N SER A 91 4.21 -10.32 -7.56
CA SER A 91 3.40 -9.61 -6.56
C SER A 91 4.25 -8.59 -5.81
N LEU A 92 3.60 -7.57 -5.25
CA LEU A 92 4.23 -6.55 -4.42
C LEU A 92 3.33 -6.17 -3.24
N THR A 93 3.89 -5.98 -2.05
CA THR A 93 3.13 -5.47 -0.89
C THR A 93 3.12 -3.94 -0.89
N ALA A 94 2.06 -3.33 -0.35
CA ALA A 94 1.95 -1.87 -0.25
C ALA A 94 3.12 -1.22 0.50
N SER A 95 3.58 -1.85 1.60
CA SER A 95 4.71 -1.34 2.38
C SER A 95 6.03 -1.43 1.62
N ARG A 96 6.24 -2.48 0.81
CA ARG A 96 7.42 -2.59 -0.04
C ARG A 96 7.37 -1.58 -1.18
N TYR A 97 6.20 -1.38 -1.77
CA TYR A 97 5.97 -0.33 -2.76
C TYR A 97 6.36 1.05 -2.23
N ASP A 98 5.86 1.45 -1.05
CA ASP A 98 6.15 2.79 -0.50
C ASP A 98 7.64 2.96 -0.12
N LYS A 99 8.32 1.89 0.29
CA LYS A 99 9.78 1.92 0.52
C LYS A 99 10.55 2.18 -0.78
N LEU A 100 10.24 1.43 -1.84
CA LEU A 100 10.90 1.59 -3.14
C LEU A 100 10.53 2.91 -3.82
N ARG A 101 9.29 3.38 -3.64
CA ARG A 101 8.84 4.70 -4.07
C ARG A 101 9.73 5.81 -3.52
N LYS A 102 10.13 5.76 -2.24
CA LYS A 102 11.01 6.78 -1.64
C LYS A 102 12.37 6.84 -2.36
N ILE A 103 12.97 5.68 -2.62
CA ILE A 103 14.24 5.56 -3.36
C ILE A 103 14.08 6.14 -4.78
N VAL A 104 12.95 5.86 -5.44
CA VAL A 104 12.66 6.44 -6.76
C VAL A 104 12.57 7.97 -6.68
N LEU A 105 11.84 8.53 -5.72
CA LEU A 105 11.70 9.98 -5.59
C LEU A 105 13.03 10.69 -5.30
N GLU A 106 13.88 10.07 -4.49
CA GLU A 106 15.25 10.54 -4.25
C GLU A 106 16.06 10.56 -5.55
N SER A 107 15.98 9.49 -6.36
CA SER A 107 16.67 9.41 -7.65
C SER A 107 16.16 10.43 -8.68
N LEU A 108 14.87 10.77 -8.64
CA LEU A 108 14.28 11.78 -9.51
C LEU A 108 14.58 13.22 -9.06
N GLY A 109 15.21 13.41 -7.89
CA GLY A 109 15.48 14.73 -7.33
C GLY A 109 14.21 15.46 -6.87
N VAL A 110 13.10 14.75 -6.67
CA VAL A 110 11.80 15.34 -6.31
C VAL A 110 11.74 15.51 -4.80
N THR A 111 12.00 16.73 -4.33
CA THR A 111 11.68 17.13 -2.97
C THR A 111 10.18 17.46 -2.89
N SER A 112 9.48 16.91 -1.90
CA SER A 112 8.03 17.09 -1.79
C SER A 112 7.69 18.57 -1.54
N ALA A 113 7.31 19.30 -2.60
CA ALA A 113 6.69 20.60 -2.45
C ALA A 113 5.18 20.42 -2.23
N GLN A 114 4.62 21.18 -1.28
CA GLN A 114 3.19 21.16 -0.97
C GLN A 114 2.35 21.46 -2.22
N GLY A 115 1.43 20.55 -2.58
CA GLY A 115 0.36 20.81 -3.56
C GLY A 115 0.57 20.27 -4.98
N ALA A 116 1.75 19.77 -5.33
CA ALA A 116 1.99 19.13 -6.63
C ALA A 116 1.61 17.64 -6.61
N THR A 117 1.05 17.13 -7.72
CA THR A 117 0.82 15.70 -7.92
C THR A 117 2.16 15.02 -8.16
N ILE A 118 2.62 14.22 -7.19
CA ILE A 118 3.92 13.54 -7.27
C ILE A 118 3.73 12.13 -7.83
N TRP A 119 4.41 11.84 -8.94
CA TRP A 119 4.62 10.51 -9.50
C TRP A 119 6.02 9.97 -9.13
N PRO A 120 6.13 8.71 -8.64
CA PRO A 120 5.04 7.77 -8.40
C PRO A 120 4.13 8.16 -7.20
N PRO A 121 2.81 7.93 -7.28
CA PRO A 121 1.86 8.20 -6.19
C PRO A 121 2.04 7.20 -5.03
N THR A 122 1.45 7.48 -3.87
CA THR A 122 1.54 6.58 -2.70
C THR A 122 0.64 5.34 -2.85
N SER A 123 0.89 4.30 -2.04
CA SER A 123 -0.01 3.13 -1.98
C SER A 123 -1.45 3.51 -1.57
N GLN A 124 -1.61 4.56 -0.76
CA GLN A 124 -2.91 5.11 -0.37
C GLN A 124 -3.69 5.65 -1.59
N THR A 125 -3.02 6.34 -2.52
CA THR A 125 -3.64 6.80 -3.76
C THR A 125 -4.13 5.63 -4.60
N ALA A 126 -3.35 4.54 -4.69
CA ALA A 126 -3.78 3.33 -5.38
C ALA A 126 -5.02 2.71 -4.72
N VAL A 127 -5.05 2.63 -3.39
CA VAL A 127 -6.23 2.14 -2.66
C VAL A 127 -7.46 3.03 -2.88
N GLN A 128 -7.30 4.36 -2.89
CA GLN A 128 -8.40 5.28 -3.14
C GLN A 128 -8.97 5.16 -4.56
N ARG A 129 -8.12 4.88 -5.56
CA ARG A 129 -8.53 4.75 -6.96
C ARG A 129 -9.18 3.41 -7.29
N PHE A 130 -8.65 2.33 -6.75
CA PHE A 130 -9.06 0.96 -7.10
C PHE A 130 -9.85 0.25 -5.99
N GLY A 131 -10.08 0.92 -4.86
CA GLY A 131 -10.84 0.40 -3.71
C GLY A 131 -10.03 -0.51 -2.77
N SER A 132 -9.00 -1.20 -3.27
CA SER A 132 -8.04 -1.92 -2.43
C SER A 132 -6.69 -2.11 -3.12
N TRP A 133 -5.66 -2.47 -2.35
CA TRP A 133 -4.33 -2.78 -2.89
C TRP A 133 -4.35 -3.98 -3.84
N ASN A 134 -5.09 -5.04 -3.48
CA ASN A 134 -5.20 -6.22 -4.34
C ASN A 134 -5.97 -5.92 -5.64
N GLU A 135 -6.97 -5.04 -5.61
CA GLU A 135 -7.64 -4.58 -6.83
C GLU A 135 -6.70 -3.73 -7.70
N ALA A 136 -5.85 -2.91 -7.10
CA ALA A 136 -4.83 -2.15 -7.84
C ALA A 136 -3.79 -3.09 -8.49
N LEU A 137 -3.32 -4.11 -7.77
CA LEU A 137 -2.42 -5.14 -8.33
C LEU A 137 -3.10 -5.89 -9.49
N LYS A 138 -4.35 -6.32 -9.31
CA LYS A 138 -5.12 -7.01 -10.35
C LYS A 138 -5.31 -6.14 -11.59
N ALA A 139 -5.64 -4.87 -11.42
CA ALA A 139 -5.76 -3.91 -12.52
C ALA A 139 -4.42 -3.68 -13.24
N ALA A 140 -3.30 -3.73 -12.51
CA ALA A 140 -1.97 -3.70 -13.11
C ALA A 140 -1.56 -5.03 -13.75
N GLY A 141 -2.37 -6.09 -13.66
CA GLY A 141 -2.02 -7.44 -14.12
C GLY A 141 -0.90 -8.10 -13.31
N LEU A 142 -0.80 -7.74 -12.03
CA LEU A 142 0.13 -8.31 -11.05
C LEU A 142 -0.58 -9.39 -10.22
N ALA A 143 0.20 -10.32 -9.66
CA ALA A 143 -0.32 -11.32 -8.75
C ALA A 143 -0.76 -10.63 -7.45
N THR A 144 -1.90 -11.04 -6.92
CA THR A 144 -2.39 -10.52 -5.64
C THR A 144 -1.69 -11.23 -4.49
N ASN A 145 -1.46 -10.51 -3.39
CA ASN A 145 -0.94 -11.16 -2.19
C ASN A 145 -2.03 -12.04 -1.61
N LYS A 146 -1.75 -13.36 -1.51
CA LYS A 146 -2.60 -14.33 -0.80
C LYS A 146 -2.75 -13.98 0.70
N ILE A 147 -1.85 -13.14 1.22
CA ILE A 147 -1.84 -12.59 2.59
C ILE A 147 -2.40 -11.16 2.60
N GLY A 148 -3.43 -10.88 1.80
CA GLY A 148 -4.33 -9.78 2.10
C GLY A 148 -5.35 -10.30 3.08
N ARG A 149 -5.55 -9.66 4.24
CA ARG A 149 -6.69 -9.98 5.11
C ARG A 149 -7.93 -10.01 4.24
N ALA A 150 -8.63 -11.14 4.18
CA ALA A 150 -9.92 -11.21 3.53
C ALA A 150 -10.77 -10.05 4.06
N LYS A 151 -11.46 -9.33 3.17
CA LYS A 151 -12.39 -8.26 3.57
C LYS A 151 -13.29 -8.80 4.69
N GLY A 152 -13.17 -8.24 5.88
CA GLY A 152 -14.01 -8.61 7.02
C GLY A 152 -13.52 -9.76 7.90
N GLN A 153 -12.39 -10.41 7.61
CA GLN A 153 -11.85 -11.40 8.56
C GLN A 153 -11.09 -10.67 9.66
N LEU A 154 -11.82 -10.37 10.74
CA LEU A 154 -11.20 -9.99 12.00
C LEU A 154 -10.19 -11.11 12.36
N ARG A 155 -8.99 -10.74 12.78
CA ARG A 155 -7.98 -11.72 13.26
C ARG A 155 -8.51 -12.57 14.43
N PHE A 156 -9.52 -12.04 15.11
CA PHE A 156 -10.19 -12.61 16.26
C PHE A 156 -11.70 -12.59 15.98
N ASP A 157 -12.40 -13.68 16.22
CA ASP A 157 -13.86 -13.70 16.18
C ASP A 157 -14.45 -13.10 17.47
N SER A 158 -15.78 -12.94 17.53
CA SER A 158 -16.45 -12.37 18.72
C SER A 158 -16.07 -13.11 20.00
N ALA A 159 -16.02 -14.45 19.94
CA ALA A 159 -15.68 -15.27 21.10
C ALA A 159 -14.26 -15.01 21.61
N ALA A 160 -13.30 -14.74 20.72
CA ALA A 160 -11.95 -14.34 21.11
C ALA A 160 -11.89 -12.95 21.74
N TYR A 161 -12.79 -12.02 21.37
CA TYR A 161 -12.92 -10.73 22.07
C TYR A 161 -13.49 -10.91 23.48
N ASP A 162 -14.57 -11.68 23.61
CA ASP A 162 -15.20 -11.95 24.92
C ASP A 162 -14.22 -12.66 25.86
N LYS A 163 -13.54 -13.69 25.35
CA LYS A 163 -12.53 -14.45 26.09
C LYS A 163 -11.38 -13.57 26.56
N ALA A 164 -10.82 -12.72 25.70
CA ALA A 164 -9.69 -11.86 26.05
C ALA A 164 -10.04 -10.87 27.16
N ILE A 165 -11.27 -10.34 27.16
CA ILE A 165 -11.75 -9.44 28.23
C ILE A 165 -12.03 -10.23 29.51
N ALA A 166 -12.60 -11.43 29.42
CA ALA A 166 -12.85 -12.28 30.60
C ALA A 166 -11.55 -12.69 31.30
N GLU A 167 -10.55 -13.14 30.53
CA GLU A 167 -9.24 -13.53 31.06
C GLU A 167 -8.51 -12.35 31.68
N PHE A 168 -8.58 -11.18 31.05
CA PHE A 168 -8.01 -9.95 31.62
C PHE A 168 -8.73 -9.51 32.91
N LEU A 169 -10.06 -9.62 32.98
CA LEU A 169 -10.82 -9.29 34.20
C LEU A 169 -10.43 -10.20 35.36
N ALA A 170 -10.32 -11.51 35.10
CA ALA A 170 -9.87 -12.48 36.11
C ALA A 170 -8.42 -12.21 36.57
N ASP A 171 -7.53 -11.86 35.65
CA ASP A 171 -6.14 -11.48 35.93
C ASP A 171 -6.08 -10.18 36.77
N CYS A 172 -6.92 -9.19 36.46
CA CYS A 172 -7.06 -7.98 37.27
C CYS A 172 -7.58 -8.26 38.68
N GLU A 173 -8.61 -9.10 38.83
CA GLU A 173 -9.17 -9.52 40.11
C GLU A 173 -8.13 -10.25 40.96
N SER A 174 -7.40 -11.20 40.37
CA SER A 174 -6.34 -11.95 41.07
C SER A 174 -5.21 -11.07 41.59
N ARG A 175 -4.91 -9.96 40.90
CA ARG A 175 -3.86 -9.00 41.28
C ARG A 175 -4.38 -7.83 42.10
N GLY A 176 -5.69 -7.74 42.34
CA GLY A 176 -6.32 -6.60 43.03
C GLY A 176 -6.17 -5.27 42.28
N THR A 177 -6.11 -5.31 40.95
CA THR A 177 -5.87 -4.12 40.10
C THR A 177 -7.13 -3.72 39.32
N ALA A 178 -7.24 -2.43 39.00
CA ALA A 178 -8.37 -1.92 38.23
C ALA A 178 -8.26 -2.28 36.74
N ALA A 179 -9.36 -2.81 36.18
CA ALA A 179 -9.51 -3.16 34.77
C ALA A 179 -9.64 -1.92 33.84
N THR A 180 -8.57 -1.16 33.73
CA THR A 180 -8.52 0.07 32.92
C THR A 180 -8.06 -0.22 31.49
N TYR A 181 -8.44 0.67 30.55
CA TYR A 181 -7.97 0.61 29.17
C TYR A 181 -6.43 0.59 29.07
N LYS A 182 -5.74 1.32 29.96
CA LYS A 182 -4.28 1.34 30.03
C LYS A 182 -3.72 -0.02 30.45
N ALA A 183 -4.26 -0.61 31.51
CA ALA A 183 -3.86 -1.93 31.97
C ALA A 183 -4.10 -3.01 30.91
N TYR A 184 -5.23 -2.95 30.18
CA TYR A 184 -5.45 -3.88 29.06
C TYR A 184 -4.49 -3.63 27.89
N THR A 185 -4.10 -2.38 27.65
CA THR A 185 -3.09 -2.07 26.61
C THR A 185 -1.74 -2.71 26.94
N GLU A 186 -1.35 -2.71 28.21
CA GLU A 186 -0.13 -3.36 28.71
C GLU A 186 -0.26 -4.89 28.63
N TYR A 187 -1.37 -5.45 29.14
CA TYR A 187 -1.69 -6.88 29.02
C TYR A 187 -1.65 -7.38 27.56
N ALA A 188 -2.26 -6.65 26.63
CA ALA A 188 -2.27 -7.00 25.20
C ALA A 188 -0.88 -6.85 24.53
N ALA A 189 0.01 -6.05 25.11
CA ALA A 189 1.40 -5.94 24.65
C ALA A 189 2.22 -7.17 25.09
N GLU A 190 1.95 -7.69 26.28
CA GLU A 190 2.56 -8.93 26.81
C GLU A 190 2.04 -10.17 26.05
N HIS A 191 0.75 -10.18 25.68
CA HIS A 191 0.09 -11.30 24.97
C HIS A 191 -0.02 -11.03 23.45
N LYS A 192 1.05 -10.46 22.87
CA LYS A 192 1.02 -9.90 21.51
C LYS A 192 0.67 -10.95 20.46
N GLY A 193 -0.51 -10.79 19.86
CA GLY A 193 -0.98 -11.63 18.76
C GLY A 193 -1.83 -12.82 19.18
N GLU A 194 -1.92 -13.08 20.49
CA GLU A 194 -2.84 -14.04 21.12
C GLU A 194 -4.16 -13.38 21.51
N VAL A 195 -4.13 -12.10 21.87
CA VAL A 195 -5.32 -11.30 22.20
C VAL A 195 -5.50 -10.08 21.27
N PRO A 196 -6.73 -9.57 21.08
CA PRO A 196 -6.98 -8.34 20.36
C PRO A 196 -6.36 -7.12 21.08
N SER A 197 -5.86 -6.16 20.31
CA SER A 197 -5.35 -4.90 20.89
C SER A 197 -6.48 -4.08 21.52
N ALA A 198 -6.14 -3.23 22.50
CA ALA A 198 -7.11 -2.35 23.17
C ALA A 198 -7.93 -1.49 22.18
N ALA A 199 -7.27 -1.00 21.12
CA ALA A 199 -7.93 -0.25 20.05
C ALA A 199 -8.91 -1.12 19.24
N ALA A 200 -8.57 -2.39 19.00
CA ALA A 200 -9.44 -3.34 18.32
C ALA A 200 -10.67 -3.69 19.17
N VAL A 201 -10.48 -3.92 20.47
CA VAL A 201 -11.58 -4.15 21.44
C VAL A 201 -12.55 -2.97 21.45
N ARG A 202 -12.04 -1.74 21.62
CA ARG A 202 -12.87 -0.54 21.63
C ARG A 202 -13.64 -0.37 20.33
N LYS A 203 -13.03 -0.68 19.19
CA LYS A 203 -13.69 -0.60 17.88
C LYS A 203 -14.78 -1.67 17.74
N PHE A 204 -14.59 -2.85 18.31
CA PHE A 204 -15.55 -3.96 18.26
C PHE A 204 -16.79 -3.69 19.12
N TYR A 205 -16.61 -3.28 20.39
CA TYR A 205 -17.70 -3.01 21.32
C TYR A 205 -18.21 -1.55 21.31
N GLY A 206 -17.59 -0.67 20.51
CA GLY A 206 -17.88 0.76 20.44
C GLY A 206 -17.24 1.59 21.57
N SER A 207 -17.14 1.04 22.79
CA SER A 207 -16.44 1.69 23.91
C SER A 207 -15.77 0.67 24.84
N TRP A 208 -14.84 1.13 25.68
CA TRP A 208 -14.20 0.28 26.70
C TRP A 208 -15.20 -0.21 27.75
N ASN A 209 -16.07 0.68 28.22
CA ASN A 209 -17.11 0.32 29.19
C ASN A 209 -18.11 -0.68 28.62
N SER A 210 -18.43 -0.57 27.33
CA SER A 210 -19.27 -1.55 26.63
C SER A 210 -18.60 -2.92 26.52
N ALA A 211 -17.26 -2.97 26.40
CA ALA A 211 -16.52 -4.24 26.41
C ALA A 211 -16.59 -4.92 27.78
N LEU A 212 -16.41 -4.15 28.87
CA LEU A 212 -16.54 -4.68 30.23
C LEU A 212 -17.96 -5.16 30.53
N ALA A 213 -18.98 -4.40 30.13
CA ALA A 213 -20.39 -4.74 30.33
C ALA A 213 -20.89 -5.90 29.44
N ALA A 214 -20.15 -6.26 28.39
CA ALA A 214 -20.51 -7.39 27.54
C ALA A 214 -20.08 -8.75 28.15
N VAL A 215 -19.14 -8.72 29.11
CA VAL A 215 -18.50 -9.92 29.66
C VAL A 215 -18.74 -10.07 31.17
N GLY A 216 -19.06 -8.98 31.87
CA GLY A 216 -19.53 -8.98 33.27
C GLY A 216 -21.04 -8.88 33.38
#